data_AF-A0A6M5YI11-F1
#
_entry.id   AF-A0A6M5YI11-F1
#
_cell.length_a   1.000
_cell.length_b   1.000
_cell.length_c   1.000
_cell.angle_alpha   90.00
_cell.angle_beta   90.00
_cell.angle_gamma   90.00
#
_symmetry.space_group_name_H-M   'P 1'
#
loop_
_entity.id
_entity.type
_entity.pdbx_description
1 polymer ?
#
loop_
_entity_poly.entity_id
_entity_poly.type
_entity_poly.pdbx_seq_one_letter_code
_entity_poly.pdbx_strand_id
1 'polypeptide(L)'
;MNAPPNPLVQYGAVIDAQEMVAPPDTTELELEPGHPGEHDPEYIRRRQELFALCRRHRLEHLGPPLVEYTPAETRVWREVSPRLHELHNRHACALYLTAKKDLAITEDEIPQLKTISERLERETNMHLVPAEGALPYRTFYEYIAQRGFPVTQFIRHGSHPEFTPEPDMIHDCLGHVPPLMNQDYAELLTLIGKAAATTPHGDQVLALKRFSWFSIEFGLMEEHGETKVFGAGILSSTGEIPHSLFSPHATRRPFVTDTVIATDYDPSQMQKDFFIAPSLPFLRRELESLVRRFNIPVL
;
A
#
# COMPACT_ATOMS: atom_id res chain seq x y z
N MET A 1 -13.00 31.05 -24.57
CA MET A 1 -13.47 29.64 -24.62
C MET A 1 -12.36 28.81 -24.01
N ASN A 2 -12.53 28.38 -22.76
CA ASN A 2 -11.56 27.47 -22.15
C ASN A 2 -11.68 26.14 -22.88
N ALA A 3 -10.57 25.61 -23.39
CA ALA A 3 -10.54 24.25 -23.91
C ALA A 3 -11.11 23.31 -22.84
N PRO A 4 -11.91 22.29 -23.20
CA PRO A 4 -12.29 21.27 -22.24
C PRO A 4 -11.01 20.71 -21.61
N PRO A 5 -10.99 20.46 -20.29
CA PRO A 5 -9.83 19.86 -19.65
C PRO A 5 -9.47 18.56 -20.37
N ASN A 6 -8.18 18.32 -20.57
CA ASN A 6 -7.71 17.07 -21.18
C ASN A 6 -8.31 15.89 -20.39
N PRO A 7 -8.76 14.83 -21.08
CA PRO A 7 -9.31 13.65 -20.41
C PRO A 7 -8.25 13.06 -19.46
N LEU A 8 -8.68 12.68 -18.26
CA LEU A 8 -7.82 11.98 -17.32
C LEU A 8 -7.58 10.57 -17.82
N VAL A 9 -6.32 10.17 -17.88
CA VAL A 9 -5.91 8.83 -18.30
C VAL A 9 -5.24 8.13 -17.12
N GLN A 10 -5.75 6.95 -16.81
CA GLN A 10 -5.20 6.03 -15.83
C GLN A 10 -5.19 4.63 -16.42
N TYR A 11 -4.06 3.94 -16.29
CA TYR A 11 -3.87 2.57 -16.81
C TYR A 11 -4.13 2.49 -18.32
N GLY A 12 -3.77 3.54 -19.05
CA GLY A 12 -4.04 3.67 -20.48
C GLY A 12 -5.52 3.89 -20.87
N ALA A 13 -6.44 4.03 -19.91
CA ALA A 13 -7.85 4.26 -20.15
C ALA A 13 -8.30 5.66 -19.69
N VAL A 14 -9.25 6.25 -20.41
CA VAL A 14 -9.89 7.51 -19.97
C VAL A 14 -10.82 7.20 -18.79
N ILE A 15 -10.70 7.96 -17.72
CA ILE A 15 -11.49 7.80 -16.49
C ILE A 15 -12.39 9.00 -16.22
N ASP A 16 -13.49 8.79 -15.50
CA ASP A 16 -14.30 9.87 -14.96
C ASP A 16 -13.60 10.50 -13.74
N ALA A 17 -13.37 11.80 -13.81
CA ALA A 17 -12.81 12.56 -12.70
C ALA A 17 -13.70 12.52 -11.45
N GLN A 18 -15.01 12.31 -11.59
CA GLN A 18 -15.94 12.21 -10.46
C GLN A 18 -15.77 10.90 -9.70
N GLU A 19 -15.46 9.78 -10.35
CA GLU A 19 -15.19 8.51 -9.67
C GLU A 19 -13.97 8.58 -8.74
N MET A 20 -13.00 9.45 -9.06
CA MET A 20 -11.86 9.73 -8.17
C MET A 20 -12.25 10.54 -6.92
N VAL A 21 -13.35 11.29 -6.98
CA VAL A 21 -13.78 12.22 -5.93
C VAL A 21 -14.95 11.68 -5.11
N ALA A 22 -15.77 10.78 -5.65
CA ALA A 22 -16.89 10.18 -4.96
C ALA A 22 -17.13 8.74 -5.45
N PRO A 23 -16.19 7.81 -5.21
CA PRO A 23 -16.37 6.44 -5.65
C PRO A 23 -17.46 5.72 -4.82
N PRO A 24 -18.17 4.75 -5.42
CA PRO A 24 -19.07 3.89 -4.66
C PRO A 24 -18.28 3.03 -3.66
N ASP A 25 -18.87 2.73 -2.50
CA ASP A 25 -18.30 1.79 -1.54
C ASP A 25 -18.57 0.35 -2.01
N THR A 26 -17.55 -0.51 -1.89
CA THR A 26 -17.65 -1.93 -2.27
C THR A 26 -18.43 -2.68 -1.20
N THR A 27 -19.57 -3.28 -1.55
CA THR A 27 -20.46 -3.95 -0.58
C THR A 27 -20.34 -5.47 -0.61
N GLU A 28 -19.74 -6.04 -1.64
CA GLU A 28 -19.63 -7.49 -1.87
C GLU A 28 -18.19 -7.86 -2.24
N LEU A 29 -17.83 -9.12 -1.99
CA LEU A 29 -16.56 -9.67 -2.43
C LEU A 29 -16.62 -9.96 -3.93
N GLU A 30 -15.73 -9.35 -4.69
CA GLU A 30 -15.52 -9.67 -6.10
C GLU A 30 -14.08 -10.17 -6.28
N LEU A 31 -13.91 -11.40 -6.78
CA LEU A 31 -12.61 -11.90 -7.22
C LEU A 31 -12.50 -11.62 -8.73
N GLU A 32 -11.38 -11.01 -9.13
CA GLU A 32 -11.14 -10.74 -10.55
C GLU A 32 -11.05 -12.03 -11.39
N PRO A 33 -11.47 -12.02 -12.66
CA PRO A 33 -11.30 -13.16 -13.55
C PRO A 33 -9.83 -13.61 -13.63
N GLY A 34 -9.58 -14.90 -13.45
CA GLY A 34 -8.24 -15.48 -13.38
C GLY A 34 -7.61 -15.43 -11.99
N HIS A 35 -8.34 -14.94 -10.96
CA HIS A 35 -7.85 -14.98 -9.58
C HIS A 35 -7.58 -16.45 -9.17
N PRO A 36 -6.42 -16.78 -8.55
CA PRO A 36 -6.04 -18.18 -8.31
C PRO A 36 -7.02 -19.02 -7.47
N GLY A 37 -7.85 -18.36 -6.66
CA GLY A 37 -8.92 -18.96 -5.86
C GLY A 37 -10.34 -18.82 -6.42
N GLU A 38 -10.54 -18.33 -7.64
CA GLU A 38 -11.88 -18.10 -8.24
C GLU A 38 -12.71 -19.40 -8.42
N HIS A 39 -12.03 -20.54 -8.41
CA HIS A 39 -12.63 -21.87 -8.53
C HIS A 39 -12.44 -22.74 -7.28
N ASP A 40 -12.03 -22.13 -6.15
CA ASP A 40 -11.90 -22.81 -4.86
C ASP A 40 -13.04 -22.36 -3.92
N PRO A 41 -14.08 -23.20 -3.72
CA PRO A 41 -15.21 -22.86 -2.87
C PRO A 41 -14.86 -22.65 -1.39
N GLU A 42 -13.80 -23.29 -0.88
CA GLU A 42 -13.37 -23.12 0.49
C GLU A 42 -12.68 -21.77 0.67
N TYR A 43 -11.79 -21.41 -0.27
CA TYR A 43 -11.16 -20.09 -0.28
C TYR A 43 -12.19 -18.96 -0.44
N ILE A 44 -13.16 -19.10 -1.34
CA ILE A 44 -14.23 -18.11 -1.55
C ILE A 44 -15.03 -17.93 -0.25
N ARG A 45 -15.45 -19.03 0.39
CA ARG A 45 -16.19 -18.96 1.66
C ARG A 45 -15.36 -18.25 2.73
N ARG A 46 -14.07 -18.58 2.86
CA ARG A 46 -13.16 -17.94 3.81
C ARG A 46 -13.01 -16.44 3.53
N ARG A 47 -12.85 -16.04 2.27
CA ARG A 47 -12.79 -14.63 1.86
C ARG A 47 -14.10 -13.89 2.18
N GLN A 48 -15.26 -14.49 1.96
CA GLN A 48 -16.56 -13.90 2.29
C GLN A 48 -16.73 -13.69 3.81
N GLU A 49 -16.30 -14.65 4.63
CA GLU A 49 -16.31 -14.54 6.08
C GLU A 49 -15.44 -13.37 6.57
N LEU A 50 -14.20 -13.28 6.08
CA LEU A 50 -13.27 -12.21 6.43
C LEU A 50 -13.72 -10.85 5.89
N PHE A 51 -14.29 -10.81 4.68
CA PHE A 51 -14.88 -9.60 4.10
C PHE A 51 -15.98 -9.05 5.02
N ALA A 52 -16.96 -9.88 5.38
CA ALA A 52 -18.07 -9.48 6.23
C ALA A 52 -17.58 -9.02 7.62
N LEU A 53 -16.63 -9.74 8.20
CA LEU A 53 -16.04 -9.41 9.50
C LEU A 53 -15.29 -8.08 9.48
N CYS A 54 -14.35 -7.90 8.54
CA CYS A 54 -13.57 -6.67 8.41
C CYS A 54 -14.46 -5.47 8.06
N ARG A 55 -15.43 -5.64 7.15
CA ARG A 55 -16.39 -4.58 6.79
C ARG A 55 -17.17 -4.10 8.01
N ARG A 56 -17.71 -5.04 8.81
CA ARG A 56 -18.42 -4.69 10.04
C ARG A 56 -17.51 -3.89 10.98
N HIS A 57 -16.28 -4.37 11.21
CA HIS A 57 -15.35 -3.66 12.09
C HIS A 57 -15.03 -2.25 11.56
N ARG A 58 -14.79 -2.10 10.26
CA ARG A 58 -14.53 -0.80 9.62
C ARG A 58 -15.67 0.18 9.86
N LEU A 59 -16.91 -0.24 9.55
CA LEU A 59 -18.09 0.61 9.64
C LEU A 59 -18.52 0.91 11.08
N GLU A 60 -18.23 0.02 12.02
CA GLU A 60 -18.44 0.24 13.46
C GLU A 60 -17.26 0.95 14.14
N HIS A 61 -16.25 1.38 13.37
CA HIS A 61 -15.02 2.01 13.86
C HIS A 61 -14.30 1.17 14.93
N LEU A 62 -14.32 -0.15 14.74
CA LEU A 62 -13.55 -1.11 15.51
C LEU A 62 -12.19 -1.32 14.84
N GLY A 63 -11.13 -1.40 15.65
CA GLY A 63 -9.82 -1.84 15.19
C GLY A 63 -9.84 -3.27 14.63
N PRO A 64 -8.69 -3.80 14.17
CA PRO A 64 -8.63 -5.10 13.52
C PRO A 64 -9.20 -6.22 14.41
N PRO A 65 -10.11 -7.08 13.89
CA PRO A 65 -10.58 -8.24 14.62
C PRO A 65 -9.46 -9.22 14.93
N LEU A 66 -9.63 -10.04 15.98
CA LEU A 66 -8.82 -11.24 16.14
C LEU A 66 -9.25 -12.28 15.10
N VAL A 67 -8.28 -12.87 14.41
CA VAL A 67 -8.51 -13.87 13.37
C VAL A 67 -7.87 -15.19 13.76
N GLU A 68 -8.68 -16.25 13.81
CA GLU A 68 -8.17 -17.61 13.87
C GLU A 68 -7.75 -18.05 12.47
N TYR A 69 -6.45 -17.99 12.21
CA TYR A 69 -5.89 -18.44 10.93
C TYR A 69 -5.86 -19.97 10.85
N THR A 70 -6.26 -20.49 9.71
CA THR A 70 -6.25 -21.93 9.43
C THR A 70 -4.83 -22.46 9.28
N PRO A 71 -4.61 -23.78 9.40
CA PRO A 71 -3.33 -24.39 9.07
C PRO A 71 -2.88 -24.16 7.63
N ALA A 72 -3.82 -24.00 6.68
CA ALA A 72 -3.50 -23.70 5.29
C ALA A 72 -2.97 -22.26 5.13
N GLU A 73 -3.64 -21.28 5.73
CA GLU A 73 -3.18 -19.87 5.75
C GLU A 73 -1.80 -19.75 6.42
N THR A 74 -1.62 -20.42 7.57
CA THR A 74 -0.34 -20.45 8.29
C THR A 74 0.78 -21.07 7.46
N ARG A 75 0.48 -22.09 6.64
CA ARG A 75 1.45 -22.71 5.73
C ARG A 75 1.93 -21.71 4.68
N VAL A 76 1.02 -20.95 4.06
CA VAL A 76 1.37 -19.94 3.04
C VAL A 76 2.29 -18.88 3.66
N TRP A 77 1.95 -18.37 4.86
CA TRP A 77 2.81 -17.43 5.58
C TRP A 77 4.22 -17.98 5.80
N ARG A 78 4.33 -19.22 6.29
CA ARG A 78 5.62 -19.88 6.55
C ARG A 78 6.41 -20.24 5.29
N GLU A 79 5.77 -20.27 4.13
CA GLU A 79 6.46 -20.45 2.85
C GLU A 79 7.05 -19.13 2.33
N VAL A 80 6.30 -18.04 2.44
CA VAL A 80 6.64 -16.75 1.83
C VAL A 80 7.52 -15.90 2.74
N SER A 81 7.18 -15.82 4.04
CA SER A 81 7.84 -14.90 4.97
C SER A 81 9.34 -15.17 5.16
N PRO A 82 9.87 -16.42 5.16
CA PRO A 82 11.32 -16.62 5.26
C PRO A 82 12.07 -16.13 4.02
N ARG A 83 11.49 -16.31 2.82
CA ARG A 83 12.09 -15.84 1.56
C ARG A 83 12.13 -14.31 1.53
N LEU A 84 11.05 -13.67 1.95
CA LEU A 84 11.01 -12.21 2.11
C LEU A 84 12.00 -11.73 3.17
N HIS A 85 12.10 -12.41 4.32
CA HIS A 85 13.05 -12.05 5.37
C HIS A 85 14.50 -12.02 4.87
N GLU A 86 14.92 -13.04 4.12
CA GLU A 86 16.24 -13.08 3.52
C GLU A 86 16.49 -11.91 2.57
N LEU A 87 15.51 -11.61 1.71
CA LEU A 87 15.58 -10.48 0.78
C LEU A 87 15.60 -9.14 1.50
N HIS A 88 14.80 -8.97 2.56
CA HIS A 88 14.74 -7.74 3.34
C HIS A 88 16.08 -7.43 3.97
N ASN A 89 16.71 -8.41 4.62
CA ASN A 89 18.02 -8.22 5.26
C ASN A 89 19.12 -7.75 4.29
N ARG A 90 18.98 -8.07 3.00
CA ARG A 90 19.95 -7.67 1.97
C ARG A 90 19.61 -6.34 1.30
N HIS A 91 18.32 -6.06 1.13
CA HIS A 91 17.85 -5.08 0.16
C HIS A 91 16.93 -4.00 0.71
N ALA A 92 16.24 -4.23 1.84
CA ALA A 92 15.37 -3.22 2.45
C ALA A 92 16.20 -2.14 3.16
N CYS A 93 15.64 -0.93 3.24
CA CYS A 93 16.24 0.17 4.01
C CYS A 93 16.27 -0.13 5.52
N ALA A 94 17.21 0.50 6.24
CA ALA A 94 17.42 0.25 7.66
C ALA A 94 16.20 0.62 8.54
N LEU A 95 15.43 1.63 8.12
CA LEU A 95 14.19 2.03 8.79
C LEU A 95 13.19 0.87 8.84
N TYR A 96 12.98 0.21 7.69
CA TYR A 96 12.08 -0.93 7.60
C TYR A 96 12.54 -2.10 8.48
N LEU A 97 13.82 -2.45 8.40
CA LEU A 97 14.41 -3.56 9.16
C LEU A 97 14.29 -3.35 10.68
N THR A 98 14.57 -2.12 11.14
CA THR A 98 14.44 -1.75 12.55
C THR A 98 12.98 -1.85 13.01
N ALA A 99 12.06 -1.28 12.24
CA ALA A 99 10.65 -1.29 12.58
C ALA A 99 10.03 -2.70 12.58
N LYS A 100 10.35 -3.54 11.58
CA LYS A 100 9.87 -4.93 11.53
C LYS A 100 10.30 -5.70 12.78
N LYS A 101 11.55 -5.50 13.22
CA LYS A 101 12.09 -6.09 14.45
C LYS A 101 11.37 -5.58 15.70
N ASP A 102 11.14 -4.26 15.80
CA ASP A 102 10.50 -3.64 16.97
C ASP A 102 9.02 -4.04 17.12
N LEU A 103 8.36 -4.32 16.00
CA LEU A 103 7.00 -4.90 15.95
C LEU A 103 6.97 -6.40 16.22
N ALA A 104 8.12 -7.05 16.38
CA ALA A 104 8.25 -8.50 16.56
C ALA A 104 7.53 -9.32 15.48
N ILE A 105 7.55 -8.85 14.22
CA ILE A 105 6.98 -9.60 13.09
C ILE A 105 7.99 -10.67 12.68
N THR A 106 7.61 -11.94 12.89
CA THR A 106 8.45 -13.12 12.64
C THR A 106 7.89 -13.97 11.49
N GLU A 107 8.68 -14.95 11.06
CA GLU A 107 8.32 -15.91 10.02
C GLU A 107 7.46 -17.08 10.56
N ASP A 108 7.38 -17.22 11.89
CA ASP A 108 6.82 -18.39 12.55
C ASP A 108 5.29 -18.35 12.66
N GLU A 109 4.72 -17.17 12.87
CA GLU A 109 3.29 -16.97 13.07
C GLU A 109 2.77 -15.74 12.33
N ILE A 110 1.53 -15.83 11.85
CA ILE A 110 0.82 -14.67 11.30
C ILE A 110 0.47 -13.76 12.49
N PRO A 111 0.95 -12.51 12.51
CA PRO A 111 0.69 -11.63 13.65
C PRO A 111 -0.77 -11.16 13.68
N GLN A 112 -1.28 -10.89 14.87
CA GLN A 112 -2.58 -10.25 15.03
C GLN A 112 -2.43 -8.74 14.85
N LEU A 113 -3.08 -8.18 13.82
CA LEU A 113 -3.01 -6.74 13.53
C LEU A 113 -3.55 -5.88 14.67
N LYS A 114 -4.42 -6.42 15.52
CA LYS A 114 -4.91 -5.73 16.73
C LYS A 114 -3.76 -5.30 17.65
N THR A 115 -2.87 -6.23 18.00
CA THR A 115 -1.72 -5.95 18.89
C THR A 115 -0.71 -5.03 18.23
N ILE A 116 -0.53 -5.15 16.92
CA ILE A 116 0.33 -4.21 16.18
C ILE A 116 -0.28 -2.80 16.16
N SER A 117 -1.59 -2.66 15.96
CA SER A 117 -2.28 -1.35 16.00
C SER A 117 -2.10 -0.67 17.35
N GLU A 118 -2.27 -1.38 18.46
CA GLU A 118 -2.02 -0.86 19.81
C GLU A 118 -0.57 -0.37 20.00
N ARG A 119 0.39 -1.02 19.32
CA ARG A 119 1.78 -0.57 19.31
C ARG A 119 1.95 0.71 18.51
N LEU A 120 1.41 0.76 17.29
CA LEU A 120 1.47 1.93 16.41
C LEU A 120 0.84 3.16 17.06
N GLU A 121 -0.29 3.01 17.76
CA GLU A 121 -0.98 4.10 18.42
C GLU A 121 -0.08 4.76 19.48
N ARG A 122 0.64 3.94 20.24
CA ARG A 122 1.55 4.43 21.28
C ARG A 122 2.78 5.15 20.71
N GLU A 123 3.34 4.65 19.61
CA GLU A 123 4.65 5.08 19.12
C GLU A 123 4.55 6.23 18.11
N THR A 124 3.54 6.19 17.23
CA THR A 124 3.35 7.16 16.14
C THR A 124 1.93 7.69 16.03
N ASN A 125 1.03 7.37 16.96
CA ASN A 125 -0.38 7.76 16.88
C ASN A 125 -1.05 7.33 15.56
N MET A 126 -0.49 6.32 14.90
CA MET A 126 -1.09 5.63 13.77
C MET A 126 -1.91 4.46 14.30
N HIS A 127 -2.98 4.09 13.62
CA HIS A 127 -3.74 2.88 13.93
C HIS A 127 -4.08 2.14 12.65
N LEU A 128 -4.43 0.87 12.78
CA LEU A 128 -4.83 0.04 11.66
C LEU A 128 -6.36 0.00 11.55
N VAL A 129 -6.86 0.14 10.33
CA VAL A 129 -8.30 0.06 10.04
C VAL A 129 -8.53 -1.24 9.28
N PRO A 130 -9.40 -2.15 9.74
CA PRO A 130 -9.67 -3.37 8.98
C PRO A 130 -10.33 -3.01 7.64
N ALA A 131 -9.78 -3.53 6.55
CA ALA A 131 -10.31 -3.44 5.21
C ALA A 131 -10.82 -4.81 4.78
N GLU A 132 -12.01 -4.85 4.20
CA GLU A 132 -12.63 -6.07 3.66
C GLU A 132 -12.06 -6.50 2.30
N GLY A 133 -11.30 -5.62 1.66
CA GLY A 133 -10.69 -5.79 0.35
C GLY A 133 -10.13 -4.45 -0.12
N ALA A 134 -9.97 -4.29 -1.44
CA ALA A 134 -9.59 -3.01 -2.03
C ALA A 134 -10.66 -1.95 -1.72
N LEU A 135 -10.27 -0.94 -0.93
CA LEU A 135 -11.13 0.20 -0.67
C LEU A 135 -11.05 1.20 -1.82
N PRO A 136 -12.16 1.89 -2.14
CA PRO A 136 -12.11 2.99 -3.08
C PRO A 136 -11.10 4.05 -2.66
N TYR A 137 -10.39 4.61 -3.64
CA TYR A 137 -9.23 5.47 -3.40
C TYR A 137 -9.53 6.60 -2.40
N ARG A 138 -10.64 7.32 -2.57
CA ARG A 138 -11.01 8.39 -1.62
C ARG A 138 -11.24 7.86 -0.21
N THR A 139 -12.08 6.83 -0.06
CA THR A 139 -12.37 6.19 1.22
C THR A 139 -11.08 5.75 1.93
N PHE A 140 -10.15 5.16 1.19
CA PHE A 140 -8.84 4.74 1.72
C PHE A 140 -8.05 5.93 2.30
N TYR A 141 -7.96 7.04 1.57
CA TYR A 141 -7.22 8.23 2.04
C TYR A 141 -7.95 9.04 3.12
N GLU A 142 -9.27 8.92 3.25
CA GLU A 142 -10.03 9.51 4.38
C GLU A 142 -9.62 8.90 5.72
N TYR A 143 -9.40 7.58 5.77
CA TYR A 143 -8.83 6.92 6.96
C TYR A 143 -7.40 7.39 7.19
N ILE A 144 -6.57 7.44 6.15
CA ILE A 144 -5.17 7.86 6.26
C ILE A 144 -5.05 9.30 6.76
N ALA A 145 -5.95 10.20 6.33
CA ALA A 145 -6.01 11.58 6.81
C ALA A 145 -6.18 11.68 8.33
N GLN A 146 -6.78 10.64 8.92
CA GLN A 146 -7.03 10.48 10.35
C GLN A 146 -6.01 9.56 11.04
N ARG A 147 -4.86 9.31 10.39
CA ARG A 147 -3.80 8.40 10.86
C ARG A 147 -4.23 6.92 10.96
N GLY A 148 -5.34 6.55 10.31
CA GLY A 148 -5.80 5.18 10.18
C GLY A 148 -5.33 4.57 8.86
N PHE A 149 -4.52 3.51 8.91
CA PHE A 149 -4.07 2.83 7.69
C PHE A 149 -4.95 1.59 7.43
N PRO A 150 -5.71 1.54 6.33
CA PRO A 150 -6.51 0.36 6.00
C PRO A 150 -5.65 -0.86 5.69
N VAL A 151 -5.99 -2.01 6.28
CA VAL A 151 -5.26 -3.28 6.15
C VAL A 151 -6.22 -4.45 6.04
N THR A 152 -5.92 -5.37 5.14
CA THR A 152 -6.64 -6.63 4.97
C THR A 152 -6.09 -7.70 5.91
N GLN A 153 -6.89 -8.75 6.16
CA GLN A 153 -6.51 -9.87 7.03
C GLN A 153 -6.65 -11.24 6.38
N PHE A 154 -7.03 -11.31 5.11
CA PHE A 154 -7.00 -12.57 4.37
C PHE A 154 -5.58 -12.87 3.88
N ILE A 155 -5.26 -14.15 3.73
CA ILE A 155 -3.98 -14.59 3.14
C ILE A 155 -4.26 -14.99 1.69
N ARG A 156 -3.34 -14.67 0.77
CA ARG A 156 -3.40 -15.08 -0.64
C ARG A 156 -3.59 -16.58 -0.80
N HIS A 157 -4.14 -16.97 -1.94
CA HIS A 157 -4.36 -18.37 -2.27
C HIS A 157 -3.04 -19.15 -2.39
N GLY A 158 -3.00 -20.36 -1.82
CA GLY A 158 -1.76 -21.15 -1.69
C GLY A 158 -1.20 -21.74 -2.99
N SER A 159 -1.91 -21.65 -4.13
CA SER A 159 -1.39 -22.12 -5.42
C SER A 159 -0.34 -21.20 -6.05
N HIS A 160 -0.29 -19.93 -5.64
CA HIS A 160 0.66 -18.92 -6.14
C HIS A 160 1.19 -18.07 -4.96
N PRO A 161 1.94 -18.67 -4.01
CA PRO A 161 2.39 -17.96 -2.80
C PRO A 161 3.30 -16.76 -3.10
N GLU A 162 4.03 -16.77 -4.22
CA GLU A 162 4.95 -15.72 -4.64
C GLU A 162 4.29 -14.43 -5.16
N PHE A 163 3.01 -14.47 -5.53
CA PHE A 163 2.30 -13.36 -6.18
C PHE A 163 0.86 -13.25 -5.67
N THR A 164 0.34 -12.03 -5.59
CA THR A 164 -1.08 -11.80 -5.39
C THR A 164 -1.52 -10.55 -6.14
N PRO A 165 -2.67 -10.57 -6.84
CA PRO A 165 -3.22 -9.38 -7.49
C PRO A 165 -3.89 -8.42 -6.50
N GLU A 166 -4.19 -8.88 -5.29
CA GLU A 166 -4.87 -8.13 -4.24
C GLU A 166 -3.91 -7.87 -3.06
N PRO A 167 -3.98 -6.72 -2.38
CA PRO A 167 -3.24 -6.53 -1.14
C PRO A 167 -3.79 -7.50 -0.08
N ASP A 168 -3.04 -8.56 0.22
CA ASP A 168 -3.36 -9.53 1.27
C ASP A 168 -2.63 -9.17 2.58
N MET A 169 -2.86 -9.97 3.63
CA MET A 169 -2.21 -9.82 4.92
C MET A 169 -0.68 -9.83 4.82
N ILE A 170 -0.08 -10.57 3.87
CA ILE A 170 1.38 -10.53 3.65
C ILE A 170 1.78 -9.16 3.10
N HIS A 171 1.04 -8.62 2.12
CA HIS A 171 1.29 -7.29 1.57
C HIS A 171 1.19 -6.19 2.63
N ASP A 172 0.07 -6.13 3.33
CA ASP A 172 -0.15 -5.05 4.30
C ASP A 172 0.78 -5.17 5.50
N CYS A 173 0.90 -6.38 6.07
CA CYS A 173 1.70 -6.59 7.28
C CYS A 173 3.21 -6.50 7.04
N LEU A 174 3.72 -7.03 5.91
CA LEU A 174 5.16 -7.00 5.64
C LEU A 174 5.59 -5.81 4.80
N GLY A 175 4.69 -5.15 4.06
CA GLY A 175 5.00 -3.98 3.25
C GLY A 175 4.74 -2.68 4.00
N HIS A 176 3.48 -2.42 4.35
CA HIS A 176 3.02 -1.12 4.84
C HIS A 176 3.18 -0.91 6.34
N VAL A 177 2.93 -1.96 7.13
CA VAL A 177 2.85 -1.84 8.59
C VAL A 177 4.17 -1.42 9.25
N PRO A 178 5.35 -1.96 8.90
CA PRO A 178 6.59 -1.59 9.59
C PRO A 178 6.97 -0.11 9.42
N PRO A 179 6.94 0.49 8.22
CA PRO A 179 7.22 1.92 8.06
C PRO A 179 6.35 2.85 8.92
N LEU A 180 5.13 2.45 9.33
CA LEU A 180 4.25 3.24 10.21
C LEU A 180 4.84 3.51 11.60
N MET A 181 5.88 2.76 12.02
CA MET A 181 6.63 3.02 13.26
C MET A 181 7.54 4.26 13.16
N ASN A 182 7.74 4.83 11.98
CA ASN A 182 8.53 6.02 11.78
C ASN A 182 7.66 7.28 11.71
N GLN A 183 8.01 8.31 12.49
CA GLN A 183 7.24 9.55 12.56
C GLN A 183 7.25 10.35 11.24
N ASP A 184 8.37 10.45 10.53
CA ASP A 184 8.40 11.15 9.23
C ASP A 184 7.55 10.42 8.19
N TYR A 185 7.52 9.09 8.21
CA TYR A 185 6.63 8.29 7.36
C TYR A 185 5.16 8.52 7.73
N ALA A 186 4.82 8.48 9.01
CA ALA A 186 3.46 8.73 9.49
C ALA A 186 2.95 10.12 9.09
N GLU A 187 3.77 11.17 9.23
CA GLU A 187 3.43 12.53 8.80
C GLU A 187 3.30 12.65 7.27
N LEU A 188 4.21 12.04 6.51
CA LEU A 188 4.15 11.99 5.05
C LEU A 188 2.82 11.36 4.60
N LEU A 189 2.52 10.17 5.11
CA LEU A 189 1.34 9.40 4.75
C LEU A 189 0.05 10.15 5.14
N THR A 190 0.00 10.71 6.35
CA THR A 190 -1.12 11.54 6.82
C THR A 190 -1.36 12.75 5.92
N LEU A 191 -0.30 13.41 5.44
CA LEU A 191 -0.41 14.54 4.52
C LEU A 191 -0.96 14.11 3.15
N ILE A 192 -0.54 12.95 2.62
CA ILE A 192 -1.12 12.38 1.39
C ILE A 192 -2.63 12.16 1.61
N GLY A 193 -3.00 11.54 2.73
CA GLY A 193 -4.39 11.33 3.16
C GLY A 193 -5.21 12.60 3.15
N LYS A 194 -4.77 13.61 3.90
CA LYS A 194 -5.46 14.90 3.99
C LYS A 194 -5.61 15.54 2.60
N ALA A 195 -4.54 15.56 1.80
CA ALA A 195 -4.57 16.18 0.49
C ALA A 195 -5.56 15.47 -0.46
N ALA A 196 -5.49 14.13 -0.52
CA ALA A 196 -6.33 13.32 -1.41
C ALA A 196 -7.80 13.33 -0.98
N ALA A 197 -8.09 13.33 0.33
CA ALA A 197 -9.43 13.43 0.87
C ALA A 197 -10.04 14.84 0.75
N THR A 198 -9.22 15.89 0.66
CA THR A 198 -9.72 17.28 0.63
C THR A 198 -9.92 17.82 -0.77
N THR A 199 -9.05 17.48 -1.72
CA THR A 199 -9.13 18.08 -3.06
C THR A 199 -10.41 17.67 -3.79
N PRO A 200 -11.17 18.62 -4.38
CA PRO A 200 -12.36 18.30 -5.19
C PRO A 200 -12.01 18.00 -6.66
N HIS A 201 -10.72 17.95 -7.01
CA HIS A 201 -10.25 17.89 -8.39
C HIS A 201 -9.62 16.52 -8.71
N GLY A 202 -10.24 15.77 -9.63
CA GLY A 202 -9.80 14.41 -9.96
C GLY A 202 -8.38 14.32 -10.54
N ASP A 203 -7.90 15.36 -11.23
CA ASP A 203 -6.50 15.45 -11.72
C ASP A 203 -5.50 15.53 -10.56
N GLN A 204 -5.84 16.28 -9.50
CA GLN A 204 -5.04 16.36 -8.28
C GLN A 204 -5.07 15.04 -7.50
N VAL A 205 -6.24 14.38 -7.42
CA VAL A 205 -6.36 13.03 -6.84
C VAL A 205 -5.45 12.05 -7.59
N LEU A 206 -5.47 12.06 -8.92
CA LEU A 206 -4.63 11.19 -9.75
C LEU A 206 -3.14 11.49 -9.56
N ALA A 207 -2.75 12.76 -9.48
CA ALA A 207 -1.38 13.15 -9.20
C ALA A 207 -0.91 12.62 -7.83
N LEU A 208 -1.73 12.75 -6.79
CA LEU A 208 -1.45 12.20 -5.45
C LEU A 208 -1.40 10.66 -5.47
N LYS A 209 -2.26 10.01 -6.26
CA LYS A 209 -2.25 8.55 -6.48
C LYS A 209 -0.93 8.08 -7.08
N ARG A 210 -0.44 8.79 -8.09
CA ARG A 210 0.87 8.50 -8.71
C ARG A 210 2.04 8.81 -7.78
N PHE A 211 1.96 9.90 -7.02
CA PHE A 211 2.95 10.20 -5.99
C PHE A 211 3.04 9.06 -4.98
N SER A 212 1.91 8.59 -4.46
CA SER A 212 1.85 7.47 -3.52
C SER A 212 2.35 6.17 -4.16
N TRP A 213 1.91 5.86 -5.39
CA TRP A 213 2.35 4.66 -6.11
C TRP A 213 3.87 4.59 -6.26
N PHE A 214 4.50 5.65 -6.75
CA PHE A 214 5.94 5.68 -7.00
C PHE A 214 6.80 6.04 -5.78
N SER A 215 6.19 6.17 -4.60
CA SER A 215 6.90 6.34 -3.33
C SER A 215 6.52 5.27 -2.31
N ILE A 216 5.29 5.32 -1.80
CA ILE A 216 4.78 4.44 -0.75
C ILE A 216 4.65 2.99 -1.22
N GLU A 217 4.17 2.75 -2.45
CA GLU A 217 3.97 1.38 -2.95
C GLU A 217 5.22 0.81 -3.64
N PHE A 218 5.82 1.55 -4.57
CA PHE A 218 6.93 1.10 -5.42
C PHE A 218 8.13 2.06 -5.40
N GLY A 219 8.34 2.77 -4.29
CA GLY A 219 9.49 3.65 -4.12
C GLY A 219 10.78 2.91 -3.74
N LEU A 220 11.89 3.44 -4.22
CA LEU A 220 13.23 3.11 -3.77
C LEU A 220 13.79 4.27 -2.96
N MET A 221 14.76 3.99 -2.08
CA MET A 221 15.38 5.02 -1.24
C MET A 221 16.91 4.93 -1.28
N GLU A 222 17.58 6.07 -1.25
CA GLU A 222 19.04 6.12 -1.08
C GLU A 222 19.40 5.88 0.38
N GLU A 223 20.40 5.03 0.62
CA GLU A 223 20.96 4.78 1.94
C GLU A 223 22.47 4.54 1.80
N HIS A 224 23.28 5.43 2.39
CA HIS A 224 24.75 5.33 2.35
C HIS A 224 25.34 5.16 0.93
N GLY A 225 24.72 5.76 -0.08
CA GLY A 225 25.16 5.67 -1.48
C GLY A 225 24.70 4.41 -2.22
N GLU A 226 23.91 3.55 -1.55
CA GLU A 226 23.25 2.40 -2.16
C GLU A 226 21.75 2.67 -2.36
N THR A 227 21.16 2.00 -3.36
CA THR A 227 19.71 1.99 -3.56
C THR A 227 19.10 0.85 -2.74
N LYS A 228 18.15 1.18 -1.86
CA LYS A 228 17.41 0.24 -1.01
C LYS A 228 15.93 0.23 -1.37
N VAL A 229 15.28 -0.89 -1.05
CA VAL A 229 13.84 -1.06 -1.15
C VAL A 229 13.15 -0.39 0.04
N PHE A 230 12.09 0.35 -0.26
CA PHE A 230 11.27 1.04 0.73
C PHE A 230 9.75 0.88 0.47
N GLY A 231 9.34 0.80 -0.80
CA GLY A 231 7.93 0.68 -1.17
C GLY A 231 7.31 -0.66 -0.76
N ALA A 232 6.09 -0.62 -0.24
CA ALA A 232 5.37 -1.77 0.31
C ALA A 232 5.05 -2.88 -0.72
N GLY A 233 4.65 -2.50 -1.93
CA GLY A 233 4.45 -3.43 -3.05
C GLY A 233 5.73 -4.18 -3.41
N ILE A 234 6.90 -3.55 -3.25
CA ILE A 234 8.19 -4.22 -3.44
C ILE A 234 8.51 -5.12 -2.24
N LEU A 235 8.42 -4.60 -1.01
CA LEU A 235 8.70 -5.33 0.24
C LEU A 235 7.80 -6.56 0.46
N SER A 236 6.70 -6.69 -0.26
CA SER A 236 5.78 -7.81 -0.12
C SER A 236 5.87 -8.85 -1.23
N SER A 237 6.77 -8.64 -2.19
CA SER A 237 6.91 -9.48 -3.38
C SER A 237 8.33 -10.02 -3.52
N THR A 238 8.45 -11.34 -3.44
CA THR A 238 9.74 -12.03 -3.65
C THR A 238 10.31 -11.81 -5.05
N GLY A 239 9.45 -11.54 -6.04
CA GLY A 239 9.85 -11.22 -7.42
C GLY A 239 10.19 -9.74 -7.61
N GLU A 240 9.44 -8.84 -6.97
CA GLU A 240 9.59 -7.40 -7.22
C GLU A 240 10.86 -6.83 -6.59
N ILE A 241 11.34 -7.38 -5.46
CA ILE A 241 12.62 -6.96 -4.85
C ILE A 241 13.79 -7.08 -5.84
N PRO A 242 14.14 -8.27 -6.36
CA PRO A 242 15.23 -8.38 -7.32
C PRO A 242 14.92 -7.67 -8.65
N HIS A 243 13.66 -7.64 -9.09
CA HIS A 243 13.28 -6.95 -10.31
C HIS A 243 13.52 -5.44 -10.20
N SER A 244 13.04 -4.81 -9.13
CA SER A 244 13.19 -3.37 -8.87
C SER A 244 14.63 -2.92 -8.71
N LEU A 245 15.55 -3.79 -8.28
CA LEU A 245 16.96 -3.44 -8.06
C LEU A 245 17.91 -3.84 -9.20
N PHE A 246 17.68 -4.98 -9.86
CA PHE A 246 18.66 -5.57 -10.77
C PHE A 246 18.15 -5.87 -12.18
N SER A 247 16.84 -5.88 -12.43
CA SER A 247 16.31 -6.19 -13.75
C SER A 247 16.75 -5.15 -14.79
N PRO A 248 17.25 -5.58 -15.98
CA PRO A 248 17.54 -4.68 -17.10
C PRO A 248 16.26 -4.13 -17.77
N HIS A 249 15.10 -4.72 -17.46
CA HIS A 249 13.79 -4.27 -17.96
C HIS A 249 13.13 -3.21 -17.07
N ALA A 250 13.76 -2.89 -15.92
CA ALA A 250 13.30 -1.87 -15.00
C ALA A 250 14.21 -0.63 -15.08
N THR A 251 13.59 0.55 -15.21
CA THR A 251 14.29 1.83 -15.18
C THR A 251 14.27 2.41 -13.78
N ARG A 252 15.41 2.86 -13.29
CA ARG A 252 15.56 3.51 -11.98
C ARG A 252 16.00 4.95 -12.21
N ARG A 253 15.26 5.92 -11.68
CA ARG A 253 15.52 7.36 -11.88
C ARG A 253 15.46 8.11 -10.55
N PRO A 254 16.15 9.26 -10.41
CA PRO A 254 15.93 10.13 -9.27
C PRO A 254 14.45 10.53 -9.15
N PHE A 255 13.95 10.63 -7.93
CA PHE A 255 12.59 11.08 -7.67
C PHE A 255 12.44 12.56 -8.05
N VAL A 256 11.62 12.85 -9.05
CA VAL A 256 11.26 14.21 -9.49
C VAL A 256 9.75 14.29 -9.57
N THR A 257 9.14 15.13 -8.72
CA THR A 257 7.68 15.18 -8.53
C THR A 257 6.90 15.33 -9.83
N ASP A 258 7.33 16.20 -10.74
CA ASP A 258 6.63 16.42 -12.02
C ASP A 258 6.69 15.21 -12.95
N THR A 259 7.81 14.48 -12.95
CA THR A 259 7.92 13.22 -13.70
C THR A 259 7.04 12.15 -13.07
N VAL A 260 7.07 12.02 -11.74
CA VAL A 260 6.31 11.02 -10.99
C VAL A 260 4.81 11.17 -11.24
N ILE A 261 4.24 12.36 -11.06
CA ILE A 261 2.78 12.57 -11.20
C ILE A 261 2.29 12.50 -12.66
N ALA A 262 3.20 12.59 -13.63
CA ALA A 262 2.91 12.42 -15.05
C ALA A 262 3.08 10.98 -15.53
N THR A 263 3.73 10.10 -14.75
CA THR A 263 4.02 8.72 -15.14
C THR A 263 2.79 7.85 -14.87
N ASP A 264 2.31 7.13 -15.90
CA ASP A 264 1.25 6.12 -15.74
C ASP A 264 1.86 4.76 -15.40
N TYR A 265 1.07 3.86 -14.83
CA TYR A 265 1.50 2.51 -14.45
C TYR A 265 0.40 1.48 -14.73
N ASP A 266 0.75 0.21 -14.63
CA ASP A 266 -0.20 -0.90 -14.68
C ASP A 266 -0.03 -1.73 -13.39
N PRO A 267 -1.03 -1.77 -12.49
CA PRO A 267 -0.92 -2.50 -11.23
C PRO A 267 -0.93 -4.02 -11.41
N SER A 268 -1.33 -4.53 -12.59
CA SER A 268 -1.42 -5.97 -12.86
C SER A 268 -0.10 -6.61 -13.32
N GLN A 269 0.98 -5.82 -13.43
CA GLN A 269 2.28 -6.27 -13.95
C GLN A 269 3.43 -5.87 -13.03
N MET A 270 4.58 -6.52 -13.21
CA MET A 270 5.83 -6.02 -12.62
C MET A 270 6.14 -4.61 -13.13
N GLN A 271 6.57 -3.73 -12.25
CA GLN A 271 6.71 -2.32 -12.54
C GLN A 271 7.94 -2.06 -13.43
N LYS A 272 7.80 -1.14 -14.40
CA LYS A 272 8.86 -0.82 -15.35
C LYS A 272 9.65 0.41 -14.95
N ASP A 273 9.08 1.28 -14.13
CA ASP A 273 9.66 2.54 -13.71
C ASP A 273 9.68 2.60 -12.18
N PHE A 274 10.86 2.86 -11.63
CA PHE A 274 11.09 3.04 -10.19
C PHE A 274 11.78 4.39 -9.95
N PHE A 275 11.39 5.06 -8.87
CA PHE A 275 11.93 6.34 -8.48
C PHE A 275 12.67 6.23 -7.16
N ILE A 276 13.90 6.76 -7.13
CA ILE A 276 14.79 6.72 -5.99
C ILE A 276 14.69 8.05 -5.25
N ALA A 277 14.13 8.03 -4.05
CA ALA A 277 14.06 9.17 -3.16
C ALA A 277 15.32 9.25 -2.27
N PRO A 278 15.90 10.43 -2.06
CA PRO A 278 17.03 10.58 -1.15
C PRO A 278 16.71 10.28 0.32
N SER A 279 15.48 10.53 0.77
CA SER A 279 15.03 10.30 2.16
C SER A 279 13.52 10.57 2.34
N LEU A 280 12.95 10.15 3.48
CA LEU A 280 11.58 10.50 3.87
C LEU A 280 11.36 12.03 4.01
N PRO A 281 12.25 12.80 4.68
CA PRO A 281 12.11 14.25 4.71
C PRO A 281 12.13 14.91 3.33
N PHE A 282 12.85 14.34 2.35
CA PHE A 282 12.78 14.81 0.97
C PHE A 282 11.38 14.60 0.40
N LEU A 283 10.82 13.39 0.49
CA LEU A 283 9.46 13.10 0.01
C LEU A 283 8.41 14.00 0.67
N ARG A 284 8.53 14.27 1.97
CA ARG A 284 7.63 15.18 2.68
C ARG A 284 7.69 16.60 2.13
N ARG A 285 8.89 17.15 1.90
CA ARG A 285 9.05 18.49 1.30
C ARG A 285 8.49 18.59 -0.12
N GLU A 286 8.69 17.54 -0.92
CA GLU A 286 8.16 17.45 -2.27
C GLU A 286 6.62 17.42 -2.27
N LEU A 287 6.03 16.61 -1.38
CA LEU A 287 4.58 16.56 -1.20
C LEU A 287 4.02 17.89 -0.69
N GLU A 288 4.64 18.52 0.30
CA GLU A 288 4.20 19.83 0.79
C GLU A 288 4.23 20.89 -0.34
N SER A 289 5.27 20.87 -1.17
CA SER A 289 5.38 21.77 -2.32
C SER A 289 4.29 21.50 -3.36
N LEU A 290 3.99 20.22 -3.63
CA LEU A 290 2.91 19.80 -4.52
C LEU A 290 1.54 20.27 -4.01
N VAL A 291 1.26 20.07 -2.72
CA VAL A 291 0.02 20.49 -2.04
C VAL A 291 -0.16 22.01 -2.11
N ARG A 292 0.90 22.80 -1.84
CA ARG A 292 0.87 24.27 -1.99
C ARG A 292 0.61 24.67 -3.44
N ARG A 293 1.28 24.02 -4.41
CA ARG A 293 1.10 24.29 -5.85
C ARG A 293 -0.34 24.03 -6.31
N PHE A 294 -0.99 23.01 -5.76
CA PHE A 294 -2.39 22.68 -6.03
C PHE A 294 -3.40 23.49 -5.22
N ASN A 295 -2.94 24.36 -4.30
CA ASN A 295 -3.79 25.14 -3.39
C ASN A 295 -4.75 24.27 -2.55
N ILE A 296 -4.30 23.09 -2.11
CA ILE A 296 -5.11 22.21 -1.26
C ILE A 296 -4.97 22.68 0.20
N PRO A 297 -6.07 22.98 0.92
CA PRO A 297 -6.03 23.66 2.22
C PRO A 297 -5.77 22.71 3.40
N VAL A 298 -4.60 22.06 3.43
CA VAL A 298 -4.25 21.04 4.44
C VAL A 298 -2.89 21.25 5.12
N LEU A 299 -2.20 22.36 4.79
CA LEU A 299 -0.91 22.77 5.35
C LEU A 299 -1.03 24.04 6.17
#